data_AF-A0A453M939-F1
#
_entry.id   AF-A0A453M939-F1
#
_cell.length_a   1.000
_cell.length_b   1.000
_cell.length_c   1.000
_cell.angle_alpha   90.00
_cell.angle_beta   90.00
_cell.angle_gamma   90.00
#
_symmetry.space_group_name_H-M   'P 1'
#
loop_
_entity.id
_entity.type
_entity.pdbx_description
1 polymer ?
#
loop_
_entity_poly.entity_id
_entity_poly.type
_entity_poly.pdbx_seq_one_letter_code
_entity_poly.pdbx_strand_id
1 'polypeptide(L)'
;RTRDYLVSFGECMSTRIFSAYLNKLGKKARQYDAFDLGFITTDDFTNADILEATYPAVAKRLHGDWIDDPAIPIVTGFLGKGWKSCAVTTLGRGGSDLTATTIGKALGLREIQVWKDVDGVLTCDPNIYANAVPVPYLTFDEAAELAYFGAQVLHPQSMRPAREGGIPVRVKNSYNRHAPGTVITKTRDMRKSILTSIVLKSNITMLDIVSTRMLGQYGFLAKVNNNSLVALFPYSYTLSFIVRRF
;
A
#
# COMPACT_ATOMS: atom_id res chain seq x y z
N ARG A 1 -20.90 -2.59 -1.37
CA ARG A 1 -21.30 -3.63 -2.34
C ARG A 1 -21.44 -3.10 -3.76
N THR A 2 -22.49 -2.35 -4.12
CA THR A 2 -22.66 -1.86 -5.51
C THR A 2 -21.50 -0.99 -5.97
N ARG A 3 -20.98 -0.13 -5.08
CA ARG A 3 -19.80 0.70 -5.35
C ARG A 3 -18.57 -0.14 -5.70
N ASP A 4 -18.24 -1.15 -4.89
CA ASP A 4 -17.12 -2.08 -5.12
C ASP A 4 -17.24 -2.78 -6.48
N TYR A 5 -18.44 -3.27 -6.80
CA TYR A 5 -18.69 -3.87 -8.11
C TYR A 5 -18.50 -2.87 -9.25
N LEU A 6 -19.03 -1.65 -9.12
CA LEU A 6 -18.87 -0.61 -10.13
C LEU A 6 -17.40 -0.25 -10.38
N VAL A 7 -16.60 -0.06 -9.33
CA VAL A 7 -15.18 0.31 -9.49
C VAL A 7 -14.31 -0.86 -9.96
N SER A 8 -14.74 -2.11 -9.75
CA SER A 8 -14.02 -3.31 -10.21
C SER A 8 -13.81 -3.35 -11.72
N PHE A 9 -14.72 -2.76 -12.49
CA PHE A 9 -14.64 -2.75 -13.95
C PHE A 9 -13.34 -2.13 -14.47
N GLY A 10 -12.77 -1.15 -13.77
CA GLY A 10 -11.51 -0.50 -14.19
C GLY A 10 -10.35 -1.49 -14.27
N GLU A 11 -10.08 -2.21 -13.18
CA GLU A 11 -9.04 -3.24 -13.10
C GLU A 11 -9.33 -4.41 -14.04
N CYS A 12 -10.58 -4.86 -14.09
CA CYS A 12 -11.01 -5.95 -14.97
C CYS A 12 -10.76 -5.63 -16.45
N MET A 13 -11.08 -4.41 -16.90
CA MET A 13 -10.84 -3.99 -18.29
C MET A 13 -9.35 -3.84 -18.57
N SER A 14 -8.60 -3.17 -17.68
CA SER A 14 -7.18 -2.90 -17.87
C SER A 14 -6.35 -4.18 -18.03
N THR A 15 -6.58 -5.18 -17.18
CA THR A 15 -5.85 -6.45 -17.21
C THR A 15 -6.18 -7.29 -18.43
N ARG A 16 -7.45 -7.27 -18.88
CA ARG A 16 -7.88 -7.95 -20.12
C ARG A 16 -7.21 -7.34 -21.35
N ILE A 17 -7.20 -6.00 -21.46
CA ILE A 17 -6.53 -5.29 -22.54
C ILE A 17 -5.03 -5.61 -22.56
N PHE A 18 -4.38 -5.53 -21.39
CA PHE A 18 -2.93 -5.74 -21.30
C PHE A 18 -2.53 -7.19 -21.59
N SER A 19 -3.27 -8.17 -21.08
CA SER A 19 -3.05 -9.59 -21.40
C SER A 19 -3.22 -9.88 -22.90
N ALA A 20 -4.28 -9.36 -23.53
CA ALA A 20 -4.49 -9.51 -24.97
C ALA A 20 -3.35 -8.87 -25.77
N TYR A 21 -2.87 -7.70 -25.36
CA TYR A 21 -1.73 -7.03 -25.98
C TYR A 21 -0.43 -7.85 -25.88
N LEU A 22 -0.11 -8.41 -24.71
CA LEU A 22 1.07 -9.28 -24.55
C LEU A 22 1.00 -10.51 -25.46
N ASN A 23 -0.16 -11.15 -25.53
CA ASN A 23 -0.36 -12.29 -26.43
C ASN A 23 -0.18 -11.89 -27.90
N LYS A 24 -0.65 -10.70 -28.31
CA LYS A 24 -0.41 -10.15 -29.66
C LYS A 24 1.08 -9.94 -29.96
N LEU A 25 1.89 -9.64 -28.94
CA LEU A 25 3.36 -9.54 -29.04
C LEU A 25 4.08 -10.90 -28.98
N GLY A 26 3.36 -12.01 -28.97
CA GLY A 26 3.94 -13.36 -28.82
C GLY A 26 4.43 -13.67 -27.40
N LYS A 27 4.05 -12.86 -26.41
CA LYS A 27 4.32 -13.11 -24.99
C LYS A 27 3.08 -13.75 -24.37
N LYS A 28 3.14 -15.07 -24.17
CA LYS A 28 2.02 -15.83 -23.61
C LYS A 28 1.64 -15.28 -22.22
N ALA A 29 0.43 -14.77 -22.11
CA ALA A 29 -0.09 -14.15 -20.90
C ALA A 29 -1.51 -14.64 -20.61
N ARG A 30 -1.86 -14.76 -19.32
CA ARG A 30 -3.18 -15.19 -18.88
C ARG A 30 -3.73 -14.19 -17.87
N GLN A 31 -4.95 -13.71 -18.12
CA GLN A 31 -5.61 -12.76 -17.23
C GLN A 31 -6.32 -13.49 -16.09
N TYR A 32 -6.29 -12.89 -14.90
CA TYR A 32 -6.97 -13.38 -13.70
C TYR A 32 -7.69 -12.24 -12.99
N ASP A 33 -8.97 -12.46 -12.71
CA ASP A 33 -9.70 -11.65 -11.75
C ASP A 33 -9.35 -12.14 -10.34
N ALA A 34 -8.87 -11.24 -9.48
CA ALA A 34 -8.39 -11.58 -8.13
C ALA A 34 -9.48 -12.28 -7.30
N PHE A 35 -10.73 -11.85 -7.45
CA PHE A 35 -11.90 -12.43 -6.77
C PHE A 35 -12.20 -13.88 -7.19
N ASP A 36 -11.73 -14.34 -8.35
CA ASP A 36 -11.84 -15.74 -8.79
C ASP A 36 -10.50 -16.50 -8.66
N LEU A 37 -9.38 -15.79 -8.50
CA LEU A 37 -8.05 -16.35 -8.31
C LEU A 37 -7.84 -16.96 -6.91
N GLY A 38 -8.62 -16.52 -5.93
CA GLY A 38 -8.48 -16.94 -4.54
C GLY A 38 -8.16 -15.79 -3.57
N PHE A 39 -8.39 -14.52 -3.94
CA PHE A 39 -8.40 -13.42 -2.97
C PHE A 39 -9.68 -13.46 -2.15
N ILE A 40 -9.57 -13.93 -0.92
CA ILE A 40 -10.68 -14.07 0.02
C ILE A 40 -10.60 -12.95 1.05
N THR A 41 -11.68 -12.19 1.19
CA THR A 41 -11.71 -11.01 2.07
C THR A 41 -12.85 -11.08 3.09
N THR A 42 -12.82 -10.18 4.07
CA THR A 42 -14.03 -9.82 4.83
C THR A 42 -15.09 -9.19 3.90
N ASP A 43 -16.31 -9.05 4.42
CA ASP A 43 -17.44 -8.45 3.70
C ASP A 43 -17.55 -6.93 3.96
N ASP A 44 -16.52 -6.30 4.54
CA ASP A 44 -16.43 -4.86 4.79
C ASP A 44 -16.11 -4.11 3.49
N PHE A 45 -17.13 -3.98 2.64
CA PHE A 45 -17.03 -3.28 1.35
C PHE A 45 -16.35 -1.91 1.47
N THR A 46 -15.63 -1.50 0.42
CA THR A 46 -14.77 -0.31 0.32
C THR A 46 -13.44 -0.36 1.08
N ASN A 47 -13.28 -1.29 2.05
CA ASN A 47 -12.07 -1.44 2.84
C ASN A 47 -11.93 -2.86 3.41
N ALA A 48 -12.09 -3.87 2.54
CA ALA A 48 -12.13 -5.26 2.97
C ALA A 48 -10.72 -5.77 3.34
N ASP A 49 -10.65 -6.57 4.40
CA ASP A 49 -9.39 -7.18 4.85
C ASP A 49 -9.16 -8.53 4.18
N ILE A 50 -7.93 -8.79 3.75
CA ILE A 50 -7.51 -10.10 3.21
C ILE A 50 -7.46 -11.13 4.34
N LEU A 51 -8.12 -12.26 4.14
CA LEU A 51 -8.11 -13.39 5.07
C LEU A 51 -6.94 -14.32 4.79
N GLU A 52 -6.41 -14.97 5.83
CA GLU A 52 -5.27 -15.91 5.74
C GLU A 52 -5.48 -17.05 4.73
N ALA A 53 -6.72 -17.48 4.51
CA ALA A 53 -7.06 -18.49 3.51
C ALA A 53 -6.69 -18.09 2.06
N THR A 54 -6.46 -16.79 1.81
CA THR A 54 -6.01 -16.26 0.51
C THR A 54 -4.65 -16.83 0.09
N TYR A 55 -3.67 -16.90 1.00
CA TYR A 55 -2.31 -17.28 0.64
C TYR A 55 -2.21 -18.68 0.03
N PRO A 56 -2.73 -19.76 0.67
CA PRO A 56 -2.71 -21.09 0.05
C PRO A 56 -3.61 -21.19 -1.18
N ALA A 57 -4.74 -20.46 -1.24
CA ALA A 57 -5.65 -20.49 -2.38
C ALA A 57 -5.01 -19.90 -3.65
N VAL A 58 -4.44 -18.70 -3.55
CA VAL A 58 -3.73 -18.02 -4.64
C VAL A 58 -2.52 -18.84 -5.08
N ALA A 59 -1.73 -19.35 -4.14
CA ALA A 59 -0.56 -20.17 -4.45
C ALA A 59 -0.95 -21.43 -5.22
N LYS A 60 -1.95 -22.17 -4.75
CA LYS A 60 -2.44 -23.39 -5.41
C LYS A 60 -2.90 -23.09 -6.84
N ARG A 61 -3.69 -22.03 -7.04
CA ARG A 61 -4.22 -21.68 -8.37
C ARG A 61 -3.12 -21.25 -9.34
N LEU A 62 -2.25 -20.32 -8.94
CA LEU A 62 -1.17 -19.83 -9.81
C LEU A 62 -0.13 -20.92 -10.11
N HIS A 63 0.26 -21.74 -9.13
CA HIS A 63 1.21 -22.83 -9.37
C HIS A 63 0.62 -23.92 -10.27
N GLY A 64 -0.63 -24.34 -10.03
CA GLY A 64 -1.28 -25.35 -10.86
C GLY A 64 -1.36 -24.92 -12.32
N ASP A 65 -1.83 -23.70 -12.53
CA ASP A 65 -1.95 -23.10 -13.86
C ASP A 65 -0.62 -22.91 -14.58
N TRP A 66 0.44 -22.59 -13.83
CA TRP A 66 1.79 -22.43 -14.37
C TRP A 66 2.42 -23.78 -14.76
N ILE A 67 2.16 -24.85 -13.99
CA ILE A 67 2.68 -26.20 -14.29
C ILE A 67 1.99 -26.78 -15.52
N ASP A 68 0.67 -26.60 -15.62
CA ASP A 68 -0.14 -27.13 -16.73
C ASP A 68 0.17 -26.41 -18.06
N ASP A 69 0.14 -25.08 -18.03
CA ASP A 69 0.38 -24.27 -19.22
C ASP A 69 1.00 -22.90 -18.86
N PRO A 70 2.34 -22.81 -18.83
CA PRO A 70 3.06 -21.61 -18.40
C PRO A 70 2.67 -20.36 -19.18
N ALA A 71 2.17 -19.35 -18.48
CA ALA A 71 1.80 -18.06 -19.04
C ALA A 71 2.02 -16.96 -18.00
N ILE A 72 2.41 -15.76 -18.44
CA ILE A 72 2.58 -14.60 -17.56
C ILE A 72 1.23 -14.25 -16.91
N PRO A 73 1.08 -14.34 -15.57
CA PRO A 73 -0.17 -14.01 -14.90
C PRO A 73 -0.39 -12.50 -14.87
N ILE A 74 -1.52 -12.04 -15.40
CA ILE A 74 -1.96 -10.64 -15.36
C ILE A 74 -3.18 -10.56 -14.43
N VAL A 75 -2.95 -10.19 -13.17
CA VAL A 75 -3.95 -10.23 -12.10
C VAL A 75 -4.52 -8.83 -11.85
N THR A 76 -5.83 -8.71 -11.66
CA THR A 76 -6.45 -7.43 -11.23
C THR A 76 -5.93 -6.99 -9.87
N GLY A 77 -5.52 -5.73 -9.73
CA GLY A 77 -5.22 -5.15 -8.41
C GLY A 77 -6.49 -4.84 -7.61
N PHE A 78 -6.35 -4.46 -6.34
CA PHE A 78 -7.39 -3.82 -5.50
C PHE A 78 -8.67 -4.64 -5.20
N LEU A 79 -8.86 -5.80 -5.83
CA LEU A 79 -10.09 -6.58 -5.76
C LEU A 79 -9.96 -7.86 -4.93
N GLY A 80 -11.08 -8.35 -4.42
CA GLY A 80 -11.21 -9.63 -3.73
C GLY A 80 -12.65 -10.13 -3.70
N LYS A 81 -12.87 -11.26 -3.02
CA LYS A 81 -14.19 -11.89 -2.85
C LYS A 81 -14.54 -12.02 -1.38
N GLY A 82 -15.67 -11.42 -0.99
CA GLY A 82 -16.18 -11.50 0.38
C GLY A 82 -16.51 -12.94 0.77
N TRP A 83 -16.02 -13.36 1.94
CA TRP A 83 -16.13 -14.73 2.43
C TRP A 83 -17.59 -15.20 2.58
N LYS A 84 -18.48 -14.35 3.11
CA LYS A 84 -19.89 -14.73 3.32
C LYS A 84 -20.77 -14.40 2.14
N SER A 85 -20.59 -13.21 1.56
CA SER A 85 -21.47 -12.72 0.48
C SER A 85 -21.12 -13.27 -0.90
N CYS A 86 -19.91 -13.81 -1.07
CA CYS A 86 -19.32 -14.16 -2.36
C CYS A 86 -19.31 -13.01 -3.38
N ALA A 87 -19.52 -11.77 -2.93
CA ALA A 87 -19.54 -10.59 -3.78
C ALA A 87 -18.13 -10.02 -3.98
N VAL A 88 -17.94 -9.29 -5.06
CA VAL A 88 -16.71 -8.52 -5.30
C VAL A 88 -16.55 -7.46 -4.22
N THR A 89 -15.37 -7.42 -3.62
CA THR A 89 -14.94 -6.46 -2.60
C THR A 89 -13.72 -5.68 -3.10
N THR A 90 -13.49 -4.54 -2.47
CA THR A 90 -12.31 -3.71 -2.71
C THR A 90 -11.46 -3.59 -1.46
N LEU A 91 -10.14 -3.57 -1.63
CA LEU A 91 -9.14 -3.67 -0.56
C LEU A 91 -8.81 -2.33 0.12
N GLY A 92 -9.52 -1.26 -0.21
CA GLY A 92 -9.25 0.08 0.32
C GLY A 92 -7.93 0.70 -0.18
N ARG A 93 -7.32 1.54 0.67
CA ARG A 93 -6.16 2.36 0.28
C ARG A 93 -4.91 1.51 0.03
N GLY A 94 -4.24 1.76 -1.09
CA GLY A 94 -3.07 0.99 -1.52
C GLY A 94 -3.43 -0.44 -1.94
N GLY A 95 -4.67 -0.68 -2.38
CA GLY A 95 -5.12 -2.05 -2.63
C GLY A 95 -4.42 -2.77 -3.78
N SER A 96 -4.01 -2.09 -4.85
CA SER A 96 -3.22 -2.74 -5.93
C SER A 96 -1.82 -3.13 -5.44
N ASP A 97 -1.20 -2.29 -4.61
CA ASP A 97 0.06 -2.62 -3.94
C ASP A 97 -0.13 -3.80 -2.96
N LEU A 98 -1.25 -3.83 -2.23
CA LEU A 98 -1.60 -4.93 -1.33
C LEU A 98 -1.80 -6.25 -2.10
N THR A 99 -2.46 -6.22 -3.27
CA THR A 99 -2.56 -7.40 -4.15
C THR A 99 -1.17 -7.93 -4.51
N ALA A 100 -0.24 -7.05 -4.90
CA ALA A 100 1.11 -7.44 -5.29
C ALA A 100 1.89 -8.07 -4.12
N THR A 101 1.84 -7.47 -2.93
CA THR A 101 2.55 -8.02 -1.76
C THR A 101 1.91 -9.31 -1.24
N THR A 102 0.59 -9.45 -1.34
CA THR A 102 -0.11 -10.70 -1.02
C THR A 102 0.30 -11.83 -1.95
N ILE A 103 0.37 -11.60 -3.26
CA ILE A 103 0.88 -12.61 -4.22
C ILE A 103 2.34 -12.94 -3.91
N GLY A 104 3.16 -11.93 -3.63
CA GLY A 104 4.56 -12.12 -3.25
C GLY A 104 4.72 -13.05 -2.04
N LYS A 105 3.95 -12.80 -0.96
CA LYS A 105 3.93 -13.65 0.24
C LYS A 105 3.37 -15.05 -0.06
N ALA A 106 2.27 -15.14 -0.83
CA ALA A 106 1.64 -16.42 -1.16
C ALA A 106 2.58 -17.36 -1.92
N LEU A 107 3.38 -16.82 -2.84
CA LEU A 107 4.29 -17.60 -3.69
C LEU A 107 5.72 -17.67 -3.14
N GLY A 108 6.03 -17.01 -2.02
CA GLY A 108 7.39 -16.95 -1.46
C GLY A 108 8.42 -16.33 -2.42
N LEU A 109 8.03 -15.26 -3.13
CA LEU A 109 8.91 -14.63 -4.13
C LEU A 109 10.11 -13.93 -3.48
N ARG A 110 11.20 -13.78 -4.25
CA ARG A 110 12.44 -13.16 -3.79
C ARG A 110 12.35 -11.64 -3.61
N GLU A 111 11.50 -10.98 -4.38
CA GLU A 111 11.22 -9.55 -4.25
C GLU A 111 9.85 -9.22 -4.85
N ILE A 112 9.26 -8.11 -4.40
CA ILE A 112 8.05 -7.52 -4.96
C ILE A 112 8.43 -6.17 -5.58
N GLN A 113 8.03 -5.91 -6.83
CA GLN A 113 8.33 -4.65 -7.50
C GLN A 113 7.07 -3.80 -7.68
N VAL A 114 7.17 -2.52 -7.34
CA VAL A 114 6.13 -1.51 -7.53
C VAL A 114 6.68 -0.48 -8.49
N TRP A 115 5.97 -0.25 -9.60
CA TRP A 115 6.42 0.64 -10.67
C TRP A 115 5.65 1.97 -10.61
N LYS A 116 6.42 3.07 -10.54
CA LYS A 116 5.96 4.46 -10.49
C LYS A 116 6.58 5.27 -11.62
N ASP A 117 6.35 6.58 -11.61
CA ASP A 117 6.83 7.56 -12.57
C ASP A 117 8.12 8.30 -12.13
N VAL A 118 8.64 7.98 -10.94
CA VAL A 118 9.87 8.53 -10.37
C VAL A 118 10.86 7.43 -9.99
N ASP A 119 12.15 7.77 -9.86
CA ASP A 119 13.27 6.86 -9.58
C ASP A 119 13.29 6.31 -8.13
N GLY A 120 12.16 5.81 -7.66
CA GLY A 120 11.97 5.26 -6.31
C GLY A 120 11.28 6.25 -5.37
N VAL A 121 11.62 6.15 -4.09
CA VAL A 121 11.25 7.13 -3.06
C VAL A 121 12.33 8.22 -3.04
N LEU A 122 11.93 9.48 -3.04
CA LEU A 122 12.85 10.62 -3.09
C LEU A 122 13.03 11.29 -1.72
N THR A 123 14.08 12.09 -1.57
CA THR A 123 14.36 12.86 -0.35
C THR A 123 13.33 13.96 -0.06
N CYS A 124 12.55 14.38 -1.06
CA CYS A 124 11.38 15.25 -0.92
C CYS A 124 10.54 15.19 -2.20
N ASP A 125 9.39 15.87 -2.23
CA ASP A 125 8.55 15.95 -3.44
C ASP A 125 9.27 16.72 -4.57
N PRO A 126 9.52 16.10 -5.73
CA PRO A 126 10.24 16.73 -6.83
C PRO A 126 9.46 17.89 -7.47
N ASN A 127 8.13 17.95 -7.27
CA ASN A 127 7.31 19.07 -7.72
C ASN A 127 7.46 20.30 -6.82
N ILE A 128 7.94 20.12 -5.59
CA ILE A 128 8.22 21.21 -4.65
C ILE A 128 9.68 21.65 -4.77
N TYR A 129 10.61 20.69 -4.90
CA TYR A 129 12.03 20.97 -5.00
C TYR A 129 12.71 20.08 -6.05
N ALA A 130 13.20 20.71 -7.13
CA ALA A 130 13.70 20.02 -8.32
C ALA A 130 14.95 19.15 -8.07
N ASN A 131 15.76 19.44 -7.05
CA ASN A 131 16.97 18.66 -6.74
C ASN A 131 16.68 17.51 -5.75
N ALA A 132 15.44 17.01 -5.71
CA ALA A 132 15.09 15.79 -4.99
C ALA A 132 15.91 14.60 -5.54
N VAL A 133 16.55 13.84 -4.65
CA VAL A 133 17.38 12.70 -5.04
C VAL A 133 16.76 11.39 -4.59
N PRO A 134 16.97 10.27 -5.31
CA PRO A 134 16.51 8.96 -4.89
C PRO A 134 17.12 8.51 -3.57
N VAL A 135 16.28 7.95 -2.69
CA VAL A 135 16.69 7.26 -1.47
C VAL A 135 16.87 5.78 -1.81
N PRO A 136 18.10 5.23 -1.85
CA PRO A 136 18.32 3.88 -2.38
C PRO A 136 17.78 2.77 -1.48
N TYR A 137 17.76 2.99 -0.16
CA TYR A 137 17.34 2.01 0.82
C TYR A 137 16.45 2.64 1.89
N LEU A 138 15.38 1.95 2.25
CA LEU A 138 14.48 2.29 3.35
C LEU A 138 14.19 1.05 4.20
N THR A 139 13.86 1.26 5.47
CA THR A 139 13.18 0.21 6.24
C THR A 139 11.67 0.27 6.01
N PHE A 140 10.97 -0.83 6.29
CA PHE A 140 9.49 -0.84 6.30
C PHE A 140 8.91 0.20 7.26
N ASP A 141 9.57 0.43 8.40
CA ASP A 141 9.12 1.41 9.39
C ASP A 141 9.33 2.84 8.87
N GLU A 142 10.48 3.16 8.25
CA GLU A 142 10.69 4.45 7.60
C GLU A 142 9.67 4.70 6.48
N ALA A 143 9.43 3.70 5.62
CA ALA A 143 8.48 3.82 4.54
C ALA A 143 7.04 4.04 5.06
N ALA A 144 6.66 3.38 6.16
CA ALA A 144 5.36 3.55 6.77
C ALA A 144 5.17 4.96 7.34
N GLU A 145 6.18 5.50 8.03
CA GLU A 145 6.16 6.87 8.56
C GLU A 145 6.06 7.90 7.42
N LEU A 146 6.88 7.77 6.38
CA LEU A 146 6.82 8.67 5.22
C LEU A 146 5.43 8.65 4.57
N ALA A 147 4.85 7.46 4.38
CA ALA A 147 3.51 7.31 3.82
C ALA A 147 2.42 7.93 4.73
N TYR A 148 2.55 7.82 6.05
CA TYR A 148 1.61 8.41 7.01
C TYR A 148 1.56 9.94 6.91
N PHE A 149 2.72 10.58 6.75
CA PHE A 149 2.82 12.03 6.56
C PHE A 149 2.45 12.50 5.15
N GLY A 150 2.22 11.59 4.22
CA GLY A 150 1.68 11.89 2.89
C GLY A 150 2.69 11.85 1.76
N ALA A 151 3.90 11.31 1.99
CA ALA A 151 4.78 10.98 0.89
C ALA A 151 4.08 9.97 -0.03
N GLN A 152 4.25 10.12 -1.34
CA GLN A 152 3.69 9.20 -2.33
C GLN A 152 4.47 7.86 -2.39
N VAL A 153 4.63 7.23 -1.23
CA VAL A 153 5.23 5.91 -1.03
C VAL A 153 4.11 4.86 -0.98
N LEU A 154 4.47 3.60 -0.72
CA LEU A 154 3.55 2.50 -0.47
C LEU A 154 2.76 2.71 0.83
N HIS A 155 1.45 2.45 0.79
CA HIS A 155 0.61 2.55 1.99
C HIS A 155 1.04 1.50 3.03
N PRO A 156 1.08 1.81 4.34
CA PRO A 156 1.55 0.86 5.37
C PRO A 156 0.84 -0.50 5.34
N GLN A 157 -0.49 -0.49 5.13
CA GLN A 157 -1.29 -1.71 5.02
C GLN A 157 -0.84 -2.59 3.86
N SER A 158 -0.47 -2.00 2.72
CA SER A 158 0.00 -2.73 1.54
C SER A 158 1.35 -3.42 1.77
N MET A 159 2.20 -2.90 2.66
CA MET A 159 3.51 -3.50 2.93
C MET A 159 3.45 -4.64 3.94
N ARG A 160 2.34 -4.82 4.67
CA ARG A 160 2.22 -5.82 5.73
C ARG A 160 2.54 -7.25 5.26
N PRO A 161 1.99 -7.77 4.14
CA PRO A 161 2.33 -9.12 3.68
C PRO A 161 3.83 -9.28 3.35
N ALA A 162 4.44 -8.25 2.74
CA ALA A 162 5.85 -8.27 2.42
C ALA A 162 6.73 -8.27 3.70
N ARG A 163 6.37 -7.45 4.69
CA ARG A 163 7.04 -7.39 5.99
C ARG A 163 6.97 -8.73 6.74
N GLU A 164 5.79 -9.35 6.78
CA GLU A 164 5.57 -10.65 7.43
C GLU A 164 6.29 -11.79 6.71
N GLY A 165 6.30 -11.78 5.38
CA GLY A 165 7.02 -12.75 4.56
C GLY A 165 8.54 -12.52 4.50
N GLY A 166 9.05 -11.42 5.07
CA GLY A 166 10.46 -11.05 4.95
C GLY A 166 10.90 -10.74 3.51
N ILE A 167 9.97 -10.33 2.64
CA ILE A 167 10.19 -10.13 1.20
C ILE A 167 10.50 -8.66 0.95
N PRO A 168 11.67 -8.31 0.37
CA PRO A 168 11.97 -6.93 -0.01
C PRO A 168 10.96 -6.37 -1.02
N VAL A 169 10.60 -5.09 -0.85
CA VAL A 169 9.79 -4.36 -1.84
C VAL A 169 10.67 -3.34 -2.55
N ARG A 170 10.63 -3.31 -3.88
CA ARG A 170 11.41 -2.37 -4.69
C ARG A 170 10.49 -1.40 -5.42
N VAL A 171 10.68 -0.11 -5.21
CA VAL A 171 10.00 0.96 -5.97
C VAL A 171 10.87 1.33 -7.16
N LYS A 172 10.35 1.17 -8.38
CA LYS A 172 11.05 1.41 -9.66
C LYS A 172 10.34 2.47 -10.50
N ASN A 173 11.06 3.02 -11.48
CA ASN A 173 10.51 3.96 -12.46
C ASN A 173 10.19 3.27 -13.79
N SER A 174 8.96 3.39 -14.27
CA SER A 174 8.52 2.88 -15.58
C SER A 174 9.15 3.64 -16.75
N TYR A 175 9.48 4.93 -16.58
CA TYR A 175 10.17 5.74 -17.58
C TYR A 175 11.70 5.55 -17.57
N ASN A 176 12.26 5.08 -16.45
CA ASN A 176 13.70 4.81 -16.30
C ASN A 176 13.94 3.39 -15.74
N ARG A 177 13.72 2.38 -16.59
CA ARG A 177 13.77 0.96 -16.20
C ARG A 177 15.12 0.47 -15.63
N HIS A 178 16.20 1.18 -15.96
CA HIS A 178 17.56 0.86 -15.56
C HIS A 178 17.95 1.47 -14.21
N ALA A 179 17.18 2.43 -13.70
CA ALA A 179 17.40 2.96 -12.35
C ALA A 179 17.28 1.83 -11.30
N PRO A 180 18.15 1.83 -10.27
CA PRO A 180 18.09 0.84 -9.20
C PRO A 180 16.80 0.96 -8.37
N GLY A 181 16.24 2.17 -8.30
CA GLY A 181 15.07 2.50 -7.50
C GLY A 181 15.38 2.50 -6.00
N THR A 182 14.34 2.30 -5.20
CA THR A 182 14.42 2.20 -3.73
C THR A 182 14.09 0.80 -3.28
N VAL A 183 14.93 0.21 -2.44
CA VAL A 183 14.68 -1.09 -1.81
C VAL A 183 14.22 -0.89 -0.37
N ILE A 184 13.07 -1.46 -0.03
CA ILE A 184 12.45 -1.42 1.30
C ILE A 184 12.61 -2.79 1.96
N THR A 185 13.30 -2.83 3.10
CA THR A 185 13.63 -4.06 3.85
C THR A 185 13.31 -3.94 5.34
N LYS A 186 13.49 -5.01 6.11
CA LYS A 186 13.32 -4.98 7.57
C LYS A 186 14.37 -4.08 8.25
N THR A 187 15.62 -4.15 7.78
CA THR A 187 16.75 -3.38 8.31
C THR A 187 17.62 -2.91 7.16
N ARG A 188 18.41 -1.86 7.41
CA ARG A 188 19.46 -1.35 6.51
C ARG A 188 20.62 -0.78 7.33
N ASP A 189 21.75 -0.53 6.67
CA ASP A 189 22.87 0.17 7.32
C ASP A 189 22.50 1.63 7.61
N MET A 190 22.61 2.03 8.88
CA MET A 190 22.27 3.37 9.37
C MET A 190 23.50 4.25 9.59
N ARG A 191 24.74 3.74 9.43
CA ARG A 191 25.98 4.49 9.74
C ARG A 191 26.11 5.83 9.03
N LYS A 192 25.61 5.93 7.80
CA LYS A 192 25.64 7.17 6.98
C LYS A 192 24.30 7.91 6.95
N SER A 193 23.29 7.42 7.67
CA SER A 193 21.93 7.93 7.59
C SER A 193 21.66 8.94 8.69
N ILE A 194 21.66 10.23 8.35
CA ILE A 194 21.30 11.32 9.27
C ILE A 194 19.87 11.78 9.01
N LEU A 195 19.52 11.98 7.73
CA LEU A 195 18.20 12.38 7.27
C LEU A 195 17.84 11.55 6.04
N THR A 196 16.63 11.00 6.05
CA THR A 196 16.17 10.10 4.98
C THR A 196 15.32 10.85 3.95
N SER A 197 14.26 11.53 4.38
CA SER A 197 13.35 12.28 3.50
C SER A 197 12.55 13.32 4.29
N ILE A 198 12.10 14.37 3.60
CA ILE A 198 11.28 15.45 4.12
C ILE A 198 9.91 15.38 3.44
N VAL A 199 8.85 15.34 4.24
CA VAL A 199 7.47 15.25 3.75
C VAL A 199 6.72 16.51 4.14
N LEU A 200 6.10 17.17 3.16
CA LEU A 200 5.23 18.31 3.39
C LEU A 200 3.77 17.85 3.35
N LYS A 201 3.02 18.16 4.41
CA LYS A 201 1.56 17.96 4.45
C LYS A 201 0.86 19.31 4.45
N SER A 202 0.32 19.69 3.31
CA SER A 202 -0.47 20.93 3.16
C SER A 202 -1.90 20.76 3.67
N ASN A 203 -2.61 21.88 3.87
CA ASN A 203 -4.02 21.91 4.29
C ASN A 203 -4.28 21.22 5.64
N ILE A 204 -3.41 21.45 6.60
CA ILE A 204 -3.58 21.05 8.00
C ILE A 204 -4.17 22.20 8.80
N THR A 205 -5.05 21.87 9.75
CA THR A 205 -5.59 22.83 10.73
C THR A 205 -5.07 22.45 12.10
N MET A 206 -4.51 23.41 12.84
CA MET A 206 -4.12 23.24 14.23
C MET A 206 -5.27 23.67 15.14
N LEU A 207 -5.63 22.83 16.11
CA LEU A 207 -6.64 23.12 17.13
C LEU A 207 -5.98 23.01 18.51
N ASP A 208 -6.07 24.08 19.30
CA ASP A 208 -5.60 24.09 20.68
C ASP A 208 -6.78 24.06 21.64
N ILE A 209 -6.81 23.05 22.50
CA ILE A 209 -7.80 22.94 23.59
C ILE A 209 -7.08 23.26 24.89
N VAL A 210 -7.40 24.41 25.47
CA VAL A 210 -6.87 24.85 26.76
C VAL A 210 -7.92 24.62 27.84
N SER A 211 -7.60 23.84 28.87
CA SER A 211 -8.49 23.64 30.01
C SER A 211 -7.72 23.35 31.29
N THR A 212 -7.99 24.13 32.33
CA THR A 212 -7.45 23.89 33.68
C THR A 212 -7.94 22.58 34.30
N ARG A 213 -9.04 22.02 33.80
CA ARG A 213 -9.64 20.75 34.26
C ARG A 213 -8.95 19.50 33.69
N MET A 214 -7.95 19.65 32.83
CA MET A 214 -7.17 18.53 32.29
C MET A 214 -6.25 17.89 33.33
N LEU A 215 -5.76 18.67 34.28
CA LEU A 215 -4.79 18.19 35.27
C LEU A 215 -5.48 17.27 36.29
N GLY A 216 -5.06 15.99 36.30
CA GLY A 216 -5.54 14.99 37.25
C GLY A 216 -6.87 14.31 36.91
N GLN A 217 -7.47 14.59 35.75
CA GLN A 217 -8.70 13.90 35.31
C GLN A 217 -8.42 12.70 34.39
N TYR A 218 -8.93 11.54 34.78
CA TYR A 218 -9.05 10.38 33.90
C TYR A 218 -10.17 10.61 32.87
N GLY A 219 -9.92 10.27 31.59
CA GLY A 219 -10.93 10.26 30.53
C GLY A 219 -11.07 11.53 29.69
N PHE A 220 -10.30 12.59 29.95
CA PHE A 220 -10.31 13.80 29.10
C PHE A 220 -9.92 13.47 27.65
N LEU A 221 -8.81 12.73 27.46
CA LEU A 221 -8.37 12.28 26.14
C LEU A 221 -9.39 11.37 25.44
N ALA A 222 -10.10 10.52 26.20
CA ALA A 222 -11.13 9.64 25.65
C ALA A 222 -12.32 10.41 25.08
N LYS A 223 -12.69 11.56 25.67
CA LYS A 223 -13.78 12.42 25.20
C LYS A 223 -13.43 13.21 23.94
N VAL A 224 -12.15 13.49 23.72
CA VAL A 224 -11.69 14.34 22.60
C VAL A 224 -11.26 13.51 21.38
N ASN A 225 -11.33 12.17 21.47
CA ASN A 225 -10.77 11.33 20.42
C ASN A 225 -11.56 11.45 19.10
N ASN A 226 -10.84 11.73 18.01
CA ASN A 226 -11.37 11.83 16.67
C ASN A 226 -10.46 11.05 15.72
N ASN A 227 -11.03 10.25 14.83
CA ASN A 227 -10.30 9.35 13.91
C ASN A 227 -9.42 10.09 12.87
N SER A 228 -9.38 11.42 12.89
CA SER A 228 -8.68 12.28 11.90
C SER A 228 -7.43 12.98 12.45
N LEU A 229 -6.93 12.54 13.62
CA LEU A 229 -5.77 13.07 14.32
C LEU A 229 -4.45 12.75 13.58
N VAL A 230 -3.61 13.77 13.38
CA VAL A 230 -2.28 13.64 12.74
C VAL A 230 -1.15 13.69 13.76
N ALA A 231 -1.26 14.52 14.80
CA ALA A 231 -0.30 14.60 15.91
C ALA A 231 -0.97 15.16 17.17
N LEU A 232 -0.44 14.78 18.35
CA LEU A 232 -0.92 15.20 19.66
C LEU A 232 0.27 15.69 20.50
N PHE A 233 0.18 16.91 21.01
CA PHE A 233 1.19 17.49 21.92
C PHE A 233 0.54 17.88 23.25
N PRO A 234 0.71 17.06 24.31
CA PRO A 234 0.22 17.41 25.64
C PRO A 234 1.19 18.36 26.36
N TYR A 235 0.67 19.49 26.84
CA TYR A 235 1.31 20.37 27.81
C TYR A 235 0.38 20.59 28.99
N SER A 236 0.91 20.96 30.16
CA SER A 236 0.23 20.96 31.48
C SER A 236 -1.29 21.25 31.49
N TYR A 237 -1.77 22.22 30.71
CA TYR A 237 -3.20 22.57 30.58
C TYR A 237 -3.71 22.63 29.13
N THR A 238 -2.89 22.23 28.17
CA THR A 238 -3.16 22.42 26.73
C THR A 238 -2.97 21.12 25.98
N LEU A 239 -3.91 20.85 25.08
CA LEU A 239 -3.82 19.76 24.13
C LEU A 239 -3.89 20.33 22.72
N SER A 240 -2.79 20.23 21.99
CA SER A 240 -2.72 20.65 20.60
C SER A 240 -2.96 19.46 19.66
N PHE A 241 -3.85 19.67 18.69
CA PHE A 241 -4.22 18.70 17.65
C PHE A 241 -3.83 19.25 16.29
N ILE A 242 -3.27 18.40 15.43
CA ILE A 242 -3.23 18.67 13.99
C ILE A 242 -4.29 17.79 13.34
N VAL A 243 -5.27 18.40 12.66
CA VAL A 243 -6.35 17.70 11.96
C VAL A 243 -6.29 17.98 10.46
N ARG A 244 -6.72 17.00 9.67
CA ARG A 244 -6.85 17.15 8.21
C ARG A 244 -8.07 18.02 7.92
N ARG A 245 -7.92 19.04 7.06
CA ARG A 245 -9.05 19.83 6.58
C ARG A 245 -9.94 18.94 5.68
N PHE A 246 -11.22 18.82 6.02
CA PHE A 246 -12.23 18.12 5.22
C PHE A 246 -12.55 18.87 3.94
#